data_AF-A0A1G1GYS7-F1
#
_entry.id   AF-A0A1G1GYS7-F1
#
_cell.length_a   1.000
_cell.length_b   1.000
_cell.length_c   1.000
_cell.angle_alpha   90.00
_cell.angle_beta   90.00
_cell.angle_gamma   90.00
#
_symmetry.space_group_name_H-M   'P 1'
#
loop_
_entity.id
_entity.type
_entity.pdbx_description
1 polymer ?
#
loop_
_entity_poly.entity_id
_entity_poly.type
_entity_poly.pdbx_seq_one_letter_code
_entity_poly.pdbx_strand_id
1 'polypeptide(L)' 'MDIAKEALRGDTTLEVSGLKVFIEERANTMLTNTNIDFSEGQGFILSGMQPSSCGSSCSTC' A
#
# COMPACT_ATOMS: atom_id res chain seq x y z
N MET A 1 1.18 -4.09 5.78
CA MET A 1 0.63 -2.80 6.25
C MET A 1 0.40 -2.96 7.73
N ASP A 2 1.12 -2.20 8.56
CA ASP A 2 1.02 -2.27 10.02
C ASP A 2 1.25 -0.86 10.61
N ILE A 3 0.90 -0.67 11.89
CA ILE A 3 1.12 0.56 12.63
C ILE A 3 2.54 0.56 13.18
N ALA A 4 3.41 1.38 12.60
CA ALA A 4 4.77 1.58 13.08
C ALA A 4 4.89 2.90 13.87
N LYS A 5 5.72 2.90 14.92
CA LYS A 5 6.00 4.11 15.71
C LYS A 5 6.91 5.08 14.95
N GLU A 6 7.84 4.55 14.16
CA GLU A 6 8.88 5.32 13.45
C GLU A 6 9.21 4.65 12.12
N ALA A 7 9.77 5.43 11.18
CA ALA A 7 10.30 4.94 9.91
C ALA A 7 11.58 4.13 10.14
N LEU A 8 11.78 3.04 9.39
CA LEU A 8 13.07 2.34 9.37
C LEU A 8 14.04 3.04 8.41
N ARG A 9 15.32 2.71 8.54
CA ARG A 9 16.38 3.30 7.70
C ARG A 9 16.17 2.92 6.24
N GLY A 10 15.97 3.94 5.39
CA GLY A 10 15.71 3.76 3.95
C GLY A 10 14.22 3.89 3.57
N ASP A 11 13.33 3.99 4.56
CA ASP A 11 11.92 4.21 4.30
C ASP A 11 11.66 5.65 3.87
N THR A 12 10.73 5.79 2.93
CA THR A 12 10.18 7.09 2.55
C THR A 12 9.05 7.43 3.51
N THR A 13 9.10 8.62 4.12
CA THR A 13 8.03 9.12 4.99
C THR A 13 7.15 10.09 4.22
N LEU A 14 5.85 9.82 4.20
CA LEU A 14 4.83 10.71 3.66
C LEU A 14 3.94 11.19 4.81
N GLU A 15 3.71 12.49 4.90
CA GLU A 15 2.83 13.08 5.90
C GLU A 15 1.64 13.73 5.21
N VAL A 16 0.44 13.21 5.47
CA VAL A 16 -0.81 13.68 4.87
C VAL A 16 -1.88 13.77 5.95
N SER A 17 -2.49 14.94 6.11
CA SER A 17 -3.56 15.17 7.11
C SER A 17 -3.19 14.76 8.54
N GLY A 18 -1.91 14.90 8.91
CA GLY A 18 -1.38 14.52 10.22
C GLY A 18 -1.08 13.03 10.40
N LEU A 19 -1.33 12.20 9.38
CA LEU A 19 -0.97 10.79 9.34
C LEU A 19 0.39 10.62 8.67
N LYS A 20 1.30 9.93 9.34
CA LYS A 20 2.62 9.56 8.80
C LYS A 20 2.56 8.15 8.25
N VAL A 21 2.86 8.02 6.96
CA VAL A 21 2.99 6.74 6.26
C VAL A 21 4.46 6.49 6.02
N PHE A 22 4.95 5.33 6.45
CA PHE A 22 6.31 4.87 6.20
C PHE A 22 6.28 3.80 5.12
N ILE A 23 6.97 4.04 4.02
CA ILE A 23 6.99 3.16 2.86
C ILE A 23 8.42 2.66 2.65
N GLU A 24 8.61 1.35 2.76
CA GLU A 24 9.89 0.70 2.42
C GLU A 24 10.29 1.02 0.98
N GLU A 25 11.58 1.23 0.73
CA GLU A 25 12.14 1.56 -0.60
C GLU A 25 11.62 0.66 -1.74
N ARG A 26 11.53 -0.66 -1.48
CA ARG A 26 11.00 -1.63 -2.45
C ARG A 26 9.51 -1.43 -2.73
N ALA A 27 8.74 -1.19 -1.67
CA ALA A 27 7.31 -0.93 -1.78
C ALA A 27 7.04 0.41 -2.46
N ASN A 28 7.90 1.42 -2.23
CA ASN A 28 7.77 2.74 -2.86
C ASN A 28 7.76 2.63 -4.39
N THR A 29 8.65 1.80 -4.95
CA THR A 29 8.66 1.53 -6.39
C THR A 29 7.35 0.95 -6.89
N MET A 30 6.77 0.00 -6.14
CA MET A 30 5.50 -0.64 -6.50
C MET A 30 4.28 0.27 -6.29
N LEU A 31 4.36 1.19 -5.34
CA LEU A 31 3.26 2.05 -4.91
C LEU A 31 3.29 3.44 -5.56
N THR A 32 4.25 3.72 -6.44
CA THR A 32 4.45 5.03 -7.09
C THR A 32 3.18 5.64 -7.72
N ASN A 33 2.27 4.80 -8.23
CA ASN A 33 0.99 5.21 -8.82
C ASN A 33 -0.23 4.70 -8.04
N THR A 34 -0.05 4.38 -6.77
CA THR A 34 -1.09 3.84 -5.90
C THR A 34 -1.71 4.94 -5.04
N ASN A 35 -3.03 4.96 -4.98
CA ASN A 35 -3.78 5.79 -4.07
C ASN A 35 -4.16 4.97 -2.83
N ILE A 36 -4.09 5.60 -1.65
CA ILE A 36 -4.36 4.96 -0.36
C ILE A 36 -5.57 5.67 0.25
N ASP A 37 -6.72 5.02 0.16
CA ASP A 37 -7.98 5.51 0.71
C ASP A 37 -8.32 4.78 2.01
N PHE A 38 -9.17 5.38 2.85
CA PHE A 38 -9.68 4.75 4.06
C PHE A 38 -11.22 4.74 4.04
N SER A 39 -11.80 3.58 4.32
CA SER A 39 -13.25 3.40 4.40
C SER A 39 -13.64 2.75 5.73
N GLU A 40 -14.58 3.37 6.45
CA GLU A 40 -15.08 2.83 7.71
C GLU A 40 -15.75 1.46 7.47
N GLY A 41 -15.28 0.43 8.20
CA GLY A 41 -15.74 -0.95 8.04
C GLY A 41 -14.97 -1.80 7.02
N GLN A 42 -14.16 -1.19 6.14
CA GLN A 42 -13.28 -1.90 5.19
C GLN A 42 -11.79 -1.69 5.46
N GLY A 43 -11.41 -0.61 6.14
CA GLY A 43 -10.02 -0.26 6.42
C GLY A 43 -9.34 0.48 5.27
N PHE A 44 -8.03 0.29 5.12
CA PHE A 44 -7.24 0.94 4.08
C PHE A 44 -7.38 0.20 2.74
N ILE A 45 -7.70 0.96 1.69
CA ILE A 45 -7.91 0.48 0.32
C ILE A 45 -6.79 1.04 -0.54
N LEU A 46 -6.11 0.17 -1.27
CA LEU A 46 -5.09 0.54 -2.25
C LEU A 46 -5.68 0.47 -3.65
N SER A 47 -5.68 1.58 -4.38
CA SER A 47 -6.20 1.68 -5.74
C SER A 47 -5.13 2.23 -6.70
N GLY A 48 -5.24 2.00 -8.01
CA GLY A 48 -4.23 2.46 -8.98
C GLY A 48 -2.97 1.58 -9.09
N MET A 49 -2.85 0.54 -8.26
CA MET A 49 -1.87 -0.53 -8.50
C MET A 49 -2.16 -1.19 -9.84
N GLN A 50 -1.13 -1.39 -10.67
CA GLN A 50 -1.26 -2.25 -11.84
C GLN A 50 -1.63 -3.66 -11.34
N PRO A 51 -2.79 -4.20 -11.74
CA PRO A 51 -3.13 -5.56 -11.35
C PRO A 51 -2.07 -6.49 -11.93
N SER A 52 -1.37 -7.23 -11.08
CA SER A 52 -0.62 -8.39 -11.53
C SER A 52 -1.63 -9.32 -12.17
N SER A 53 -1.49 -9.60 -13.48
CA SER A 53 -2.30 -10.60 -14.18
C SER A 53 -2.00 -11.99 -13.63
N CYS A 54 -2.52 -12.28 -12.44
CA CYS A 54 -2.75 -13.64 -11.98
C CYS A 54 -3.94 -14.12 -12.82
N GLY A 55 -3.64 -14.68 -14.00
CA GLY A 55 -4.65 -15.21 -14.90
C GLY A 55 -5.57 -16.15 -14.14
N SER A 56 -6.88 -15.97 -14.33
CA SER A 56 -7.93 -16.87 -13.85
C SER A 56 -7.71 -18.27 -14.41
N SER A 57 -6.87 -19.07 -13.76
CA SER A 57 -6.66 -20.50 -14.05
C SER A 57 -7.09 -21.39 -12.88
N CYS A 58 -7.84 -20.86 -11.92
CA CYS A 58 -8.42 -21.65 -10.83
C CYS A 58 -9.91 -21.89 -11.10
N SER A 59 -10.20 -22.65 -12.17
CA SER A 59 -11.53 -23.18 -12.45
C SER A 59 -11.48 -24.72 -12.47
N THR A 60 -11.09 -25.33 -11.35
CA THR A 60 -11.50 -26.70 -10.91
C THR A 60 -10.77 -27.07 -9.62
N CYS A 61 -11.51 -27.25 -8.52
CA CYS A 61 -11.26 -28.18 -7.41
C CYS A 61 -12.61 -28.37 -6.68
#